data_AF-A0A420W9H7-F1
#
_entry.id   AF-A0A420W9H7-F1
#
_cell.length_a   1.000
_cell.length_b   1.000
_cell.length_c   1.000
_cell.angle_alpha   90.00
_cell.angle_beta   90.00
_cell.angle_gamma   90.00
#
_symmetry.space_group_name_H-M   'P 1'
#
loop_
_entity.id
_entity.type
_entity.pdbx_description
1 polymer ?
#
loop_
_entity_poly.entity_id
_entity_poly.type
_entity_poly.pdbx_seq_one_letter_code
_entity_poly.pdbx_strand_id
1 'polypeptide(L)'
;MRLYLGYPDSVGESERFRLKDLFLKEVSVDYSSVPVEVKKKLLSLLDNVDKKRYLFLGEVLYDGIDILEFALFGVNVRDYDELVLPGYLYGKPTHLIKNLLKDTFGKRFPVVYDFNLFDRNTIVVNVGYTRSSISFGGKLLTVISLGEFHFIDFFGNYLFNRFLGETGISNAKLRKEGVRGDILDKCRSQAARILFGRTSKVEIPQFNYSRPISKEEIDLVLSPLTGSANYGELIEKAADFSSAVVNSLYTYEELFRERPKVKDVKLIGRLTFPFERSLKKIFPIKVEKVKEEELLKRGIVNKTFKVVVEKPSFKAEVLKLNPLQVEGVKGGIRELRHFFRSRDPKGLPIIERLTEELKGKELEDFAYELITVIKRSSFRRKEEVAYLNHSIAALTRLELPESLLKKAVKEIERRAFNWQLPFETKVNILYFCYRNREKLRGSNLEVFPFLMLTYIRNKKVTEGEKNFVRTVCEKFYLS
;
A
#
# COMPACT_ATOMS: atom_id res chain seq x y z
N MET A 1 -2.06 37.54 -0.96
CA MET A 1 -2.30 36.31 -1.77
C MET A 1 -1.89 35.04 -1.00
N ARG A 2 -2.43 33.86 -1.32
CA ARG A 2 -1.97 32.59 -0.71
C ARG A 2 -0.92 31.88 -1.54
N LEU A 3 0.01 31.23 -0.83
CA LEU A 3 1.02 30.37 -1.41
C LEU A 3 0.81 28.93 -0.92
N TYR A 4 0.90 27.95 -1.81
CA TYR A 4 0.71 26.53 -1.51
C TYR A 4 2.01 25.76 -1.77
N LEU A 5 2.73 25.36 -0.70
CA LEU A 5 4.08 24.80 -0.79
C LEU A 5 4.24 23.45 -0.10
N GLY A 6 5.22 22.69 -0.58
CA GLY A 6 5.64 21.42 0.01
C GLY A 6 4.88 20.22 -0.55
N TYR A 7 4.10 20.39 -1.62
CA TYR A 7 3.34 19.36 -2.35
C TYR A 7 4.11 18.91 -3.62
N PRO A 8 3.79 17.75 -4.22
CA PRO A 8 4.45 17.29 -5.45
C PRO A 8 4.44 18.35 -6.57
N ASP A 9 3.30 19.00 -6.74
CA ASP A 9 3.14 20.22 -7.52
C ASP A 9 2.78 21.35 -6.54
N SER A 10 3.62 22.38 -6.47
CA SER A 10 3.40 23.56 -5.62
C SER A 10 2.89 24.72 -6.48
N VAL A 11 2.02 25.55 -5.92
CA VAL A 11 1.22 26.52 -6.70
C VAL A 11 1.13 27.87 -6.00
N GLY A 12 1.37 28.93 -6.76
CA GLY A 12 0.95 30.30 -6.47
C GLY A 12 -0.09 30.76 -7.49
N GLU A 13 -0.70 31.94 -7.28
CA GLU A 13 -1.84 32.42 -8.08
C GLU A 13 -1.53 32.57 -9.59
N SER A 14 -0.25 32.72 -9.97
CA SER A 14 0.19 32.81 -11.37
C SER A 14 1.36 31.86 -11.73
N GLU A 15 1.77 30.97 -10.83
CA GLU A 15 2.99 30.16 -10.97
C GLU A 15 2.72 28.72 -10.53
N ARG A 16 3.26 27.75 -11.29
CA ARG A 16 3.28 26.33 -10.90
C ARG A 16 4.69 25.80 -11.02
N PHE A 17 5.13 25.05 -10.04
CA PHE A 17 6.45 24.43 -10.07
C PHE A 17 6.41 23.05 -9.42
N ARG A 18 7.17 22.11 -9.98
CA ARG A 18 7.24 20.74 -9.49
C ARG A 18 8.44 20.60 -8.57
N LEU A 19 8.22 20.03 -7.39
CA LEU A 19 9.28 19.89 -6.38
C LEU A 19 10.46 19.04 -6.88
N LYS A 20 10.16 18.03 -7.70
CA LYS A 20 11.16 17.19 -8.37
C LYS A 20 12.06 18.00 -9.32
N ASP A 21 11.49 18.92 -10.08
CA ASP A 21 12.22 19.64 -11.13
C ASP A 21 13.17 20.68 -10.51
N LEU A 22 12.78 21.28 -9.38
CA LEU A 22 13.63 22.16 -8.58
C LEU A 22 14.80 21.42 -7.93
N PHE A 23 14.56 20.24 -7.35
CA PHE A 23 15.62 19.42 -6.77
C PHE A 23 16.69 19.02 -7.81
N LEU A 24 16.27 18.60 -9.02
CA LEU A 24 17.18 18.17 -10.08
C LEU A 24 17.99 19.32 -10.68
N LYS A 25 17.39 20.52 -10.75
CA LYS A 25 18.05 21.74 -11.18
C LYS A 25 19.16 22.15 -10.21
N GLU A 26 18.90 22.07 -8.90
CA GLU A 26 19.86 22.48 -7.86
C GLU A 26 21.09 21.56 -7.81
N VAL A 27 20.90 20.25 -7.90
CA VAL A 27 22.04 19.32 -7.91
C VAL A 27 22.79 19.29 -9.25
N SER A 28 22.38 20.10 -10.24
CA SER A 28 23.00 20.16 -11.59
C SER A 28 23.17 18.78 -12.25
N VAL A 29 22.23 17.88 -12.02
CA VAL A 29 22.32 16.48 -12.47
C VAL A 29 21.16 16.14 -13.38
N ASP A 30 21.47 15.67 -14.58
CA ASP A 30 20.48 15.04 -15.44
C ASP A 30 20.02 13.71 -14.82
N TYR A 31 18.76 13.65 -14.35
CA TYR A 31 18.17 12.45 -13.74
C TYR A 31 18.26 11.20 -14.62
N SER A 32 18.34 11.37 -15.94
CA SER A 32 18.54 10.29 -16.93
C SER A 32 19.85 9.53 -16.69
N SER A 33 20.88 10.24 -16.24
CA SER A 33 22.26 9.78 -16.11
C SER A 33 22.61 9.14 -14.76
N VAL A 34 21.71 9.22 -13.76
CA VAL A 34 22.00 8.76 -12.39
C VAL A 34 21.75 7.27 -12.24
N PRO A 35 22.71 6.46 -11.74
CA PRO A 35 22.51 5.05 -11.46
C PRO A 35 21.39 4.77 -10.44
N VAL A 36 20.71 3.62 -10.56
CA VAL A 36 19.53 3.25 -9.77
C VAL A 36 19.79 3.24 -8.27
N GLU A 37 20.94 2.75 -7.85
CA GLU A 37 21.38 2.66 -6.47
C GLU A 37 21.67 4.05 -5.88
N VAL A 38 22.10 5.00 -6.72
CA VAL A 38 22.33 6.40 -6.36
C VAL A 38 21.01 7.17 -6.32
N LYS A 39 20.07 6.92 -7.25
CA LYS A 39 18.68 7.43 -7.18
C LYS A 39 17.98 6.96 -5.91
N LYS A 40 18.13 5.67 -5.55
CA LYS A 40 17.62 5.12 -4.28
C LYS A 40 18.32 5.74 -3.07
N LYS A 41 19.63 5.96 -3.11
CA LYS A 41 20.35 6.68 -2.05
C LYS A 41 19.84 8.11 -1.93
N LEU A 42 19.80 8.90 -3.00
CA LEU A 42 19.26 10.28 -3.06
C LEU A 42 17.82 10.39 -2.55
N LEU A 43 16.95 9.45 -2.93
CA LEU A 43 15.58 9.40 -2.42
C LEU A 43 15.53 8.86 -0.98
N SER A 44 16.44 7.97 -0.58
CA SER A 44 16.57 7.52 0.82
C SER A 44 17.19 8.57 1.72
N LEU A 45 17.91 9.57 1.17
CA LEU A 45 18.36 10.74 1.91
C LEU A 45 17.14 11.53 2.36
N LEU A 46 16.13 11.70 1.48
CA LEU A 46 14.82 12.27 1.81
C LEU A 46 14.01 11.40 2.81
N ASP A 47 14.11 10.07 2.75
CA ASP A 47 13.42 9.16 3.69
C ASP A 47 14.09 9.07 5.09
N ASN A 48 15.42 9.26 5.16
CA ASN A 48 16.20 9.14 6.41
C ASN A 48 16.38 10.46 7.17
N VAL A 49 15.81 11.57 6.69
CA VAL A 49 15.81 12.88 7.38
C VAL A 49 15.21 12.77 8.79
N ASP A 50 14.27 11.83 9.02
CA ASP A 50 13.69 11.59 10.36
C ASP A 50 14.55 10.70 11.28
N LYS A 51 15.57 9.99 10.78
CA LYS A 51 16.28 8.93 11.53
C LYS A 51 17.79 9.12 11.64
N LYS A 52 18.41 9.93 10.78
CA LYS A 52 19.82 10.27 10.93
C LYS A 52 19.93 11.71 11.45
N ARG A 53 20.53 11.84 12.63
CA ARG A 53 21.30 13.05 12.92
C ARG A 53 22.29 13.24 11.77
N TYR A 54 22.16 14.36 11.06
CA TYR A 54 23.10 14.93 10.11
C TYR A 54 23.33 14.13 8.81
N LEU A 55 22.86 14.70 7.69
CA LEU A 55 23.35 14.38 6.35
C LEU A 55 24.27 15.51 5.89
N PHE A 56 25.50 15.16 5.56
CA PHE A 56 26.51 16.06 5.01
C PHE A 56 26.53 15.95 3.50
N LEU A 57 26.33 17.07 2.80
CA LEU A 57 26.66 17.29 1.40
C LEU A 57 27.49 18.58 1.35
N GLY A 58 28.82 18.45 1.40
CA GLY A 58 29.72 19.60 1.66
C GLY A 58 29.64 20.09 3.12
N GLU A 59 29.98 21.36 3.36
CA GLU A 59 29.93 22.00 4.70
C GLU A 59 28.52 22.47 5.12
N VAL A 60 27.48 22.17 4.35
CA VAL A 60 26.10 22.66 4.61
C VAL A 60 25.20 21.52 5.11
N LEU A 61 24.39 21.84 6.13
CA LEU A 61 23.53 20.95 6.92
C LEU A 61 22.06 21.01 6.44
N TYR A 62 21.38 19.87 6.29
CA TYR A 62 20.03 19.77 5.70
C TYR A 62 19.03 18.96 6.60
N ASP A 63 17.81 19.47 6.87
CA ASP A 63 16.64 18.86 7.58
C ASP A 63 15.34 19.18 6.80
N GLY A 64 14.23 18.44 6.88
CA GLY A 64 13.00 18.49 6.04
C GLY A 64 12.30 19.85 5.82
N ILE A 65 12.82 20.92 6.42
CA ILE A 65 12.87 22.29 5.90
C ILE A 65 13.43 22.34 4.46
N ASP A 66 14.33 21.44 4.05
CA ASP A 66 14.96 21.39 2.73
C ASP A 66 13.91 21.20 1.63
N ILE A 67 12.86 20.39 1.84
CA ILE A 67 11.76 20.25 0.87
C ILE A 67 11.03 21.59 0.68
N LEU A 68 10.95 22.41 1.74
CA LEU A 68 10.43 23.77 1.67
C LEU A 68 11.47 24.75 1.10
N GLU A 69 12.77 24.65 1.43
CA GLU A 69 13.86 25.44 0.83
C GLU A 69 13.93 25.22 -0.68
N PHE A 70 13.89 23.95 -1.12
CA PHE A 70 13.82 23.57 -2.53
C PHE A 70 12.60 24.14 -3.23
N ALA A 71 11.44 24.13 -2.57
CA ALA A 71 10.22 24.72 -3.12
C ALA A 71 10.28 26.26 -3.17
N LEU A 72 11.09 26.91 -2.34
CA LEU A 72 11.23 28.37 -2.27
C LEU A 72 12.14 28.97 -3.33
N PHE A 73 13.11 28.21 -3.87
CA PHE A 73 13.93 28.68 -5.00
C PHE A 73 13.12 28.96 -6.28
N GLY A 74 11.93 28.36 -6.41
CA GLY A 74 11.03 28.58 -7.54
C GLY A 74 10.08 29.76 -7.38
N VAL A 75 10.10 30.46 -6.24
CA VAL A 75 9.10 31.48 -5.89
C VAL A 75 9.68 32.88 -6.09
N ASN A 76 9.06 33.67 -6.98
CA ASN A 76 9.37 35.09 -7.08
C ASN A 76 8.89 35.83 -5.82
N VAL A 77 9.69 36.78 -5.32
CA VAL A 77 9.31 37.63 -4.18
C VAL A 77 8.06 38.44 -4.54
N ARG A 78 6.95 38.17 -3.87
CA ARG A 78 5.63 38.83 -4.07
C ARG A 78 4.89 39.03 -2.74
N ASP A 79 3.81 39.82 -2.77
CA ASP A 79 2.91 40.07 -1.64
C ASP A 79 1.98 38.88 -1.31
N TYR A 80 2.59 37.81 -0.79
CA TYR A 80 1.82 36.76 -0.12
C TYR A 80 1.35 37.24 1.26
N ASP A 81 0.17 36.79 1.69
CA ASP A 81 -0.45 37.11 2.98
C ASP A 81 -0.49 35.89 3.90
N GLU A 82 -0.47 34.68 3.34
CA GLU A 82 -0.63 33.44 4.08
C GLU A 82 -0.01 32.26 3.31
N LEU A 83 0.56 31.31 4.06
CA LEU A 83 1.12 30.07 3.53
C LEU A 83 0.25 28.87 3.91
N VAL A 84 -0.12 28.07 2.91
CA VAL A 84 -0.81 26.79 3.08
C VAL A 84 0.17 25.64 2.95
N LEU A 85 0.27 24.82 3.99
CA LEU A 85 1.16 23.66 4.06
C LEU A 85 0.37 22.34 4.10
N PRO A 86 0.94 21.25 3.57
CA PRO A 86 0.35 19.92 3.67
C PRO A 86 0.34 19.42 5.11
N GLY A 87 -0.70 18.66 5.47
CA GLY A 87 -0.82 18.09 6.81
C GLY A 87 0.35 17.20 7.26
N TYR A 88 1.15 16.63 6.36
CA TYR A 88 2.33 15.83 6.74
C TYR A 88 3.55 16.65 7.18
N LEU A 89 3.54 17.97 6.99
CA LEU A 89 4.54 18.88 7.56
C LEU A 89 4.14 19.35 8.97
N TYR A 90 2.96 18.95 9.44
CA TYR A 90 2.49 19.30 10.78
C TYR A 90 3.40 18.73 11.87
N GLY A 91 3.76 19.58 12.85
CA GLY A 91 4.64 19.21 13.96
C GLY A 91 6.14 19.18 13.62
N LYS A 92 6.52 19.45 12.37
CA LYS A 92 7.91 19.84 12.05
C LYS A 92 8.21 21.21 12.68
N PRO A 93 9.47 21.53 13.03
CA PRO A 93 9.81 22.74 13.75
C PRO A 93 9.32 23.99 12.98
N THR A 94 8.13 24.47 13.34
CA THR A 94 7.44 25.52 12.59
C THR A 94 8.20 26.84 12.67
N HIS A 95 9.07 26.98 13.67
CA HIS A 95 9.99 28.12 13.79
C HIS A 95 11.05 28.14 12.68
N LEU A 96 11.59 26.98 12.27
CA LEU A 96 12.57 26.91 11.18
C LEU A 96 11.92 27.24 9.84
N ILE A 97 10.72 26.71 9.59
CA ILE A 97 9.92 27.06 8.39
C ILE A 97 9.60 28.57 8.36
N LYS A 98 9.18 29.14 9.51
CA LYS A 98 8.88 30.57 9.62
C LYS A 98 10.12 31.45 9.46
N ASN A 99 11.28 31.01 9.94
CA ASN A 99 12.54 31.73 9.79
C ASN A 99 13.01 31.68 8.34
N LEU A 100 13.01 30.50 7.71
CA LEU A 100 13.31 30.35 6.29
C LEU A 100 12.48 31.30 5.42
N LEU A 101 11.16 31.33 5.61
CA LEU A 101 10.29 32.24 4.87
C LEU A 101 10.53 33.72 5.17
N LYS A 102 10.86 34.04 6.43
CA LYS A 102 11.25 35.39 6.83
C LYS A 102 12.53 35.82 6.12
N ASP A 103 13.49 34.92 5.98
CA ASP A 103 14.78 35.19 5.35
C ASP A 103 14.63 35.28 3.81
N THR A 104 13.73 34.49 3.21
CA THR A 104 13.43 34.55 1.76
C THR A 104 12.61 35.78 1.35
N PHE A 105 11.62 36.21 2.14
CA PHE A 105 10.67 37.25 1.76
C PHE A 105 10.69 38.51 2.64
N GLY A 106 11.58 38.60 3.63
CA GLY A 106 11.71 39.74 4.54
C GLY A 106 10.55 39.90 5.54
N LYS A 107 9.53 39.03 5.54
CA LYS A 107 8.37 39.11 6.43
C LYS A 107 7.91 37.74 6.95
N ARG A 108 7.26 37.72 8.12
CA ARG A 108 6.65 36.51 8.69
C ARG A 108 5.26 36.29 8.09
N PHE A 109 4.95 35.04 7.72
CA PHE A 109 3.63 34.65 7.22
C PHE A 109 2.86 33.83 8.26
N PRO A 110 1.53 34.03 8.37
CA PRO A 110 0.62 33.03 8.94
C PRO A 110 0.76 31.70 8.19
N VAL A 111 0.82 30.61 8.95
CA VAL A 111 0.89 29.23 8.40
C VAL A 111 -0.42 28.53 8.72
N VAL A 112 -1.08 28.03 7.69
CA VAL A 112 -2.30 27.23 7.76
C VAL A 112 -2.03 25.88 7.13
N TYR A 113 -2.62 24.81 7.67
CA TYR A 113 -2.53 23.49 7.04
C TYR A 113 -3.77 23.22 6.18
N ASP A 114 -3.62 22.47 5.11
CA ASP A 114 -4.71 22.10 4.18
C ASP A 114 -5.99 21.62 4.88
N PHE A 115 -5.86 20.80 5.91
CA PHE A 115 -6.99 20.25 6.64
C PHE A 115 -7.81 21.29 7.43
N ASN A 116 -7.28 22.50 7.64
CA ASN A 116 -8.01 23.60 8.26
C ASN A 116 -9.02 24.27 7.31
N LEU A 117 -8.95 23.95 6.01
CA LEU A 117 -9.80 24.53 4.95
C LEU A 117 -11.09 23.73 4.70
N PHE A 118 -11.38 22.75 5.55
CA PHE A 118 -12.50 21.81 5.39
C PHE A 118 -13.37 21.72 6.65
N ASP A 119 -14.62 21.30 6.46
CA ASP A 119 -15.62 21.26 7.52
C ASP A 119 -15.34 20.19 8.59
N ARG A 120 -15.99 20.34 9.75
CA ARG A 120 -15.78 19.49 10.94
C ARG A 120 -16.13 18.01 10.76
N ASN A 121 -16.87 17.66 9.71
CA ASN A 121 -17.30 16.28 9.42
C ASN A 121 -16.60 15.72 8.17
N THR A 122 -15.49 16.30 7.76
CA THR A 122 -14.76 15.93 6.55
C THR A 122 -13.48 15.17 6.90
N ILE A 123 -13.26 14.04 6.23
CA ILE A 123 -11.94 13.41 6.17
C ILE A 123 -11.18 14.01 5.00
N VAL A 124 -9.94 14.45 5.24
CA VAL A 124 -9.04 14.94 4.20
C VAL A 124 -7.81 14.04 4.17
N VAL A 125 -7.56 13.45 3.01
CA VAL A 125 -6.33 12.71 2.73
C VAL A 125 -5.51 13.48 1.71
N ASN A 126 -4.35 13.92 2.13
CA ASN A 126 -3.38 14.55 1.25
C ASN A 126 -2.28 13.55 0.90
N VAL A 127 -2.19 13.23 -0.39
CA VAL A 127 -1.21 12.33 -0.99
C VAL A 127 0.01 13.13 -1.43
N GLY A 128 1.09 13.03 -0.66
CA GLY A 128 2.39 13.56 -1.03
C GLY A 128 3.25 12.55 -1.78
N TYR A 129 4.49 12.94 -2.07
CA TYR A 129 5.42 12.14 -2.87
C TYR A 129 5.91 10.88 -2.13
N THR A 130 6.35 11.01 -0.87
CA THR A 130 6.78 9.87 -0.02
C THR A 130 5.88 9.65 1.19
N ARG A 131 5.07 10.63 1.58
CA ARG A 131 4.20 10.58 2.75
C ARG A 131 2.81 11.08 2.41
N SER A 132 1.82 10.59 3.13
CA SER A 132 0.45 11.07 3.05
C SER A 132 -0.06 11.40 4.45
N SER A 133 -0.89 12.43 4.55
CA SER A 133 -1.54 12.80 5.81
C SER A 133 -3.02 12.52 5.75
N ILE A 134 -3.58 12.12 6.89
CA ILE A 134 -5.00 11.85 7.06
C ILE A 134 -5.48 12.70 8.22
N SER A 135 -6.55 13.44 8.00
CA SER A 135 -7.15 14.33 8.98
C SER A 135 -8.67 14.20 9.00
N PHE A 136 -9.28 14.56 10.12
CA PHE A 136 -10.73 14.59 10.30
C PHE A 136 -11.13 15.84 11.08
N GLY A 137 -12.05 16.62 10.51
CA GLY A 137 -12.65 17.78 11.17
C GLY A 137 -11.65 18.85 11.61
N GLY A 138 -10.65 19.15 10.78
CA GLY A 138 -9.58 20.10 11.11
C GLY A 138 -8.53 19.57 12.08
N LYS A 139 -8.58 18.28 12.44
CA LYS A 139 -7.57 17.62 13.27
C LYS A 139 -6.77 16.63 12.44
N LEU A 140 -5.44 16.71 12.50
CA LEU A 140 -4.58 15.67 11.95
C LEU A 140 -4.77 14.39 12.77
N LEU A 141 -5.15 13.29 12.10
CA LEU A 141 -5.26 11.97 12.73
C LEU A 141 -3.91 11.27 12.68
N THR A 142 -3.30 11.25 11.49
CA THR A 142 -2.07 10.49 11.28
C THR A 142 -1.30 10.91 10.03
N VAL A 143 0.00 10.60 10.01
CA VAL A 143 0.87 10.68 8.83
C VAL A 143 1.43 9.29 8.55
N ILE A 144 1.24 8.81 7.33
CA ILE A 144 1.72 7.50 6.86
C ILE A 144 2.90 7.68 5.91
N SER A 145 3.88 6.77 6.00
CA SER A 145 5.01 6.68 5.07
C SER A 145 4.62 5.98 3.77
N LEU A 146 3.60 6.52 3.11
CA LEU A 146 3.10 6.04 1.83
C LEU A 146 2.76 7.26 0.96
N GLY A 147 3.16 7.25 -0.31
CA GLY A 147 2.98 8.35 -1.25
C GLY A 147 3.23 7.88 -2.69
N GLU A 148 3.20 8.79 -3.66
CA GLU A 148 3.33 8.48 -5.10
C GLU A 148 4.53 7.57 -5.43
N PHE A 149 5.69 7.85 -4.84
CA PHE A 149 6.92 7.08 -5.04
C PHE A 149 6.73 5.59 -4.74
N HIS A 150 6.02 5.29 -3.65
CA HIS A 150 5.83 3.92 -3.19
C HIS A 150 4.97 3.10 -4.15
N PHE A 151 3.91 3.69 -4.71
CA PHE A 151 3.08 3.03 -5.72
C PHE A 151 3.88 2.77 -7.00
N ILE A 152 4.67 3.74 -7.45
CA ILE A 152 5.50 3.60 -8.65
C ILE A 152 6.59 2.54 -8.47
N ASP A 153 7.33 2.57 -7.35
CA ASP A 153 8.35 1.56 -7.08
C ASP A 153 7.71 0.18 -6.94
N PHE A 154 6.65 0.04 -6.14
CA PHE A 154 6.02 -1.26 -5.92
C PHE A 154 5.46 -1.84 -7.23
N PHE A 155 4.70 -1.05 -7.99
CA PHE A 155 4.16 -1.49 -9.27
C PHE A 155 5.26 -1.79 -10.30
N GLY A 156 6.30 -0.95 -10.37
CA GLY A 156 7.45 -1.19 -11.25
C GLY A 156 8.23 -2.47 -10.93
N ASN A 157 8.35 -2.85 -9.66
CA ASN A 157 8.98 -4.13 -9.28
C ASN A 157 8.08 -5.33 -9.62
N TYR A 158 6.77 -5.19 -9.45
CA TYR A 158 5.83 -6.20 -9.93
C TYR A 158 5.96 -6.40 -11.44
N LEU A 159 5.95 -5.32 -12.23
CA LEU A 159 6.11 -5.39 -13.69
C LEU A 159 7.44 -6.03 -14.09
N PHE A 160 8.53 -5.71 -13.38
CA PHE A 160 9.83 -6.33 -13.60
C PHE A 160 9.79 -7.83 -13.32
N ASN A 161 9.26 -8.26 -12.17
CA ASN A 161 9.15 -9.68 -11.83
C ASN A 161 8.25 -10.44 -12.83
N ARG A 162 7.16 -9.80 -13.27
CA ARG A 162 6.25 -10.33 -14.28
C ARG A 162 6.94 -10.51 -15.63
N PHE A 163 7.70 -9.51 -16.08
CA PHE A 163 8.52 -9.59 -17.28
C PHE A 163 9.50 -10.77 -17.23
N LEU A 164 10.21 -10.96 -16.11
CA LEU A 164 11.14 -12.09 -15.96
C LEU A 164 10.42 -13.45 -16.09
N GLY A 165 9.26 -13.59 -15.44
CA GLY A 165 8.48 -14.83 -15.49
C GLY A 165 7.94 -15.14 -16.88
N GLU A 166 7.40 -14.14 -17.57
CA GLU A 166 6.81 -14.33 -18.90
C GLU A 166 7.86 -14.53 -20.01
N THR A 167 9.05 -13.94 -19.86
CA THR A 167 10.16 -14.11 -20.83
C THR A 167 11.08 -15.29 -20.51
N GLY A 168 10.95 -15.90 -19.32
CA GLY A 168 11.86 -16.94 -18.84
C GLY A 168 13.29 -16.45 -18.55
N ILE A 169 13.52 -15.13 -18.56
CA ILE A 169 14.86 -14.57 -18.32
C ILE A 169 15.17 -14.61 -16.82
N SER A 170 16.28 -15.24 -16.46
CA SER A 170 16.76 -15.25 -15.08
C SER A 170 17.25 -13.86 -14.65
N ASN A 171 16.84 -13.42 -13.45
CA ASN A 171 17.37 -12.22 -12.80
C ASN A 171 18.91 -12.28 -12.62
N ALA A 172 19.46 -13.48 -12.42
CA ALA A 172 20.91 -13.66 -12.28
C ALA A 172 21.65 -13.37 -13.60
N LYS A 173 21.06 -13.73 -14.74
CA LYS A 173 21.60 -13.44 -16.07
C LYS A 173 21.68 -11.94 -16.30
N LEU A 174 20.59 -11.20 -16.06
CA LEU A 174 20.56 -9.74 -16.22
C LEU A 174 21.56 -9.01 -15.30
N ARG A 175 21.88 -9.57 -14.12
CA ARG A 175 22.92 -9.02 -13.24
C ARG A 175 24.31 -9.23 -13.82
N LYS A 176 24.60 -10.44 -14.32
CA LYS A 176 25.89 -10.76 -14.95
C LYS A 176 26.14 -9.88 -16.19
N GLU A 177 25.08 -9.57 -16.93
CA GLU A 177 25.13 -8.70 -18.12
C GLU A 177 25.10 -7.20 -17.78
N GLY A 178 24.96 -6.81 -16.51
CA GLY A 178 24.90 -5.41 -16.08
C GLY A 178 23.60 -4.67 -16.41
N VAL A 179 22.70 -5.24 -17.20
CA VAL A 179 21.48 -4.57 -17.72
C VAL A 179 20.27 -4.61 -16.76
N ARG A 180 20.37 -5.31 -15.63
CA ARG A 180 19.24 -5.44 -14.66
C ARG A 180 18.70 -4.08 -14.22
N GLY A 181 19.58 -3.14 -13.87
CA GLY A 181 19.20 -1.83 -13.35
C GLY A 181 18.34 -1.06 -14.34
N ASP A 182 18.79 -1.03 -15.59
CA ASP A 182 18.13 -0.32 -16.69
C ASP A 182 16.74 -0.89 -16.99
N ILE A 183 16.60 -2.22 -16.97
CA ILE A 183 15.31 -2.88 -17.21
C ILE A 183 14.34 -2.58 -16.07
N LEU A 184 14.81 -2.62 -14.81
CA LEU A 184 13.99 -2.28 -13.65
C LEU A 184 13.53 -0.81 -13.69
N ASP A 185 14.41 0.11 -14.08
CA ASP A 185 14.06 1.53 -14.20
C ASP A 185 13.09 1.79 -15.36
N LYS A 186 13.23 1.08 -16.49
CA LYS A 186 12.23 1.07 -17.57
C LYS A 186 10.87 0.60 -17.03
N CYS A 187 10.82 -0.48 -16.25
CA CYS A 187 9.57 -0.98 -15.65
C CYS A 187 8.94 0.05 -14.69
N ARG A 188 9.74 0.76 -13.88
CA ARG A 188 9.26 1.86 -13.02
C ARG A 188 8.72 3.04 -13.83
N SER A 189 9.40 3.40 -14.91
CA SER A 189 8.95 4.47 -15.82
C SER A 189 7.60 4.11 -16.45
N GLN A 190 7.46 2.88 -16.95
CA GLN A 190 6.18 2.38 -17.46
C GLN A 190 5.10 2.33 -16.37
N ALA A 191 5.44 1.87 -15.16
CA ALA A 191 4.53 1.91 -14.00
C ALA A 191 4.00 3.33 -13.75
N ALA A 192 4.87 4.35 -13.72
CA ALA A 192 4.44 5.73 -13.58
C ALA A 192 3.50 6.16 -14.72
N ARG A 193 3.85 5.88 -15.98
CA ARG A 193 3.01 6.22 -17.14
C ARG A 193 1.62 5.58 -17.05
N ILE A 194 1.55 4.31 -16.61
CA ILE A 194 0.29 3.58 -16.44
C ILE A 194 -0.53 4.18 -15.30
N LEU A 195 0.07 4.38 -14.13
CA LEU A 195 -0.61 4.91 -12.95
C LEU A 195 -1.14 6.34 -13.17
N PHE A 196 -0.49 7.14 -14.01
CA PHE A 196 -0.95 8.46 -14.43
C PHE A 196 -1.82 8.45 -15.70
N GLY A 197 -2.26 7.27 -16.17
CA GLY A 197 -3.20 7.14 -17.28
C GLY A 197 -2.65 7.51 -18.67
N ARG A 198 -1.33 7.56 -18.84
CA ARG A 198 -0.66 7.92 -20.11
C ARG A 198 -0.47 6.73 -21.05
N THR A 199 -0.58 5.51 -20.55
CA THR A 199 -0.52 4.27 -21.32
C THR A 199 -1.26 3.17 -20.56
N SER A 200 -1.66 2.11 -21.26
CA SER A 200 -2.27 0.90 -20.70
C SER A 200 -1.44 -0.35 -20.98
N LYS A 201 -0.20 -0.20 -21.46
CA LYS A 201 0.69 -1.30 -21.79
C LYS A 201 2.10 -1.07 -21.28
N VAL A 202 2.80 -2.16 -21.00
CA VAL A 202 4.23 -2.20 -20.69
C VAL A 202 4.97 -2.59 -21.95
N GLU A 203 6.01 -1.83 -22.29
CA GLU A 203 6.82 -2.09 -23.48
C GLU A 203 8.30 -2.09 -23.11
N ILE A 204 8.98 -3.16 -23.52
CA ILE A 204 10.42 -3.32 -23.39
C ILE A 204 10.95 -3.79 -24.76
N PRO A 205 11.15 -2.84 -25.71
CA PRO A 205 11.42 -3.16 -27.11
C PRO A 205 12.65 -4.04 -27.33
N GLN A 206 13.71 -3.85 -26.53
CA GLN A 206 14.94 -4.64 -26.66
C GLN A 206 14.76 -6.14 -26.34
N PHE A 207 13.61 -6.54 -25.79
CA PHE A 207 13.23 -7.94 -25.56
C PHE A 207 11.97 -8.34 -26.35
N ASN A 208 11.54 -7.53 -27.33
CA ASN A 208 10.29 -7.72 -28.08
C ASN A 208 9.06 -7.94 -27.16
N TYR A 209 9.08 -7.32 -25.98
CA TYR A 209 8.05 -7.53 -24.96
C TYR A 209 7.04 -6.38 -24.98
N SER A 210 5.76 -6.72 -25.18
CA SER A 210 4.63 -5.79 -25.08
C SER A 210 3.46 -6.50 -24.40
N ARG A 211 2.94 -5.91 -23.32
CA ARG A 211 1.85 -6.50 -22.54
C ARG A 211 0.81 -5.46 -22.12
N PRO A 212 -0.49 -5.67 -22.42
CA PRO A 212 -1.54 -4.82 -21.88
C PRO A 212 -1.73 -5.06 -20.38
N ILE A 213 -2.05 -4.00 -19.65
CA ILE A 213 -2.35 -4.00 -18.22
C ILE A 213 -3.79 -3.54 -18.03
N SER A 214 -4.60 -4.39 -17.39
CA SER A 214 -5.99 -4.04 -17.06
C SER A 214 -6.06 -3.18 -15.79
N LYS A 215 -7.15 -2.43 -15.63
CA LYS A 215 -7.43 -1.69 -14.38
C LYS A 215 -7.54 -2.64 -13.18
N GLU A 216 -8.16 -3.80 -13.39
CA GLU A 216 -8.28 -4.87 -12.38
C GLU A 216 -6.90 -5.31 -11.89
N GLU A 217 -5.94 -5.53 -12.80
CA GLU A 217 -4.58 -5.93 -12.42
C GLU A 217 -3.86 -4.83 -11.62
N ILE A 218 -3.97 -3.57 -12.03
CA ILE A 218 -3.39 -2.44 -11.27
C ILE A 218 -3.93 -2.46 -9.84
N ASP A 219 -5.25 -2.60 -9.72
CA ASP A 219 -5.98 -2.67 -8.47
C ASP A 219 -5.52 -3.82 -7.56
N LEU A 220 -5.30 -5.01 -8.12
CA LEU A 220 -4.79 -6.17 -7.40
C LEU A 220 -3.34 -5.97 -6.97
N VAL A 221 -2.49 -5.39 -7.84
CA VAL A 221 -1.08 -5.19 -7.54
C VAL A 221 -0.86 -4.12 -6.48
N LEU A 222 -1.68 -3.07 -6.44
CA LEU A 222 -1.57 -2.02 -5.43
C LEU A 222 -2.21 -2.41 -4.08
N SER A 223 -2.97 -3.51 -4.03
CA SER A 223 -3.65 -3.98 -2.81
C SER A 223 -2.76 -4.17 -1.56
N PRO A 224 -1.45 -4.51 -1.64
CA PRO A 224 -0.59 -4.57 -0.46
C PRO A 224 -0.29 -3.19 0.16
N LEU A 225 -0.40 -2.11 -0.62
CA LEU A 225 -0.19 -0.74 -0.14
C LEU A 225 -1.51 -0.09 0.28
N THR A 226 -2.58 -0.34 -0.47
CA THR A 226 -3.90 0.28 -0.24
C THR A 226 -4.73 -0.47 0.82
N GLY A 227 -4.56 -1.79 0.91
CA GLY A 227 -5.30 -2.66 1.81
C GLY A 227 -6.79 -2.81 1.50
N SER A 228 -7.48 -3.55 2.37
CA SER A 228 -8.92 -3.80 2.27
C SER A 228 -9.64 -3.79 3.61
N ALA A 229 -9.05 -3.18 4.63
CA ALA A 229 -9.61 -3.10 5.97
C ALA A 229 -10.92 -2.30 5.97
N ASN A 230 -11.90 -2.77 6.72
CA ASN A 230 -13.15 -2.08 6.97
C ASN A 230 -13.25 -1.63 8.43
N TYR A 231 -13.98 -0.54 8.65
CA TYR A 231 -14.30 -0.09 9.99
C TYR A 231 -15.18 -1.15 10.71
N GLY A 232 -14.77 -1.57 11.91
CA GLY A 232 -15.33 -2.70 12.66
C GLY A 232 -14.55 -4.02 12.53
N GLU A 233 -13.51 -4.10 11.68
CA GLU A 233 -12.61 -5.25 11.62
C GLU A 233 -11.52 -5.18 12.70
N LEU A 234 -10.95 -6.34 13.03
CA LEU A 234 -9.84 -6.44 13.97
C LEU A 234 -8.56 -5.91 13.30
N ILE A 235 -8.08 -4.77 13.78
CA ILE A 235 -6.80 -4.19 13.35
C ILE A 235 -5.82 -4.32 14.51
N GLU A 236 -5.01 -5.38 14.52
CA GLU A 236 -3.98 -5.50 15.55
C GLU A 236 -2.88 -4.45 15.35
N LYS A 237 -2.48 -4.20 14.11
CA LYS A 237 -1.47 -3.20 13.69
C LYS A 237 -1.75 -2.71 12.29
N ALA A 238 -1.48 -1.42 12.04
CA ALA A 238 -1.54 -0.85 10.70
C ALA A 238 -0.44 -1.46 9.79
N ALA A 239 -0.86 -2.07 8.69
CA ALA A 239 0.03 -2.73 7.71
C ALA A 239 -0.02 -2.09 6.33
N ASP A 240 -1.09 -1.33 6.05
CA ASP A 240 -1.41 -0.69 4.78
C ASP A 240 -2.24 0.59 5.02
N PHE A 241 -2.57 1.32 3.96
CA PHE A 241 -3.37 2.54 4.07
C PHE A 241 -4.72 2.33 4.77
N SER A 242 -5.51 1.34 4.36
CA SER A 242 -6.85 1.11 4.91
C SER A 242 -6.83 0.80 6.40
N SER A 243 -5.92 -0.07 6.84
CA SER A 243 -5.74 -0.43 8.25
C SER A 243 -5.20 0.73 9.08
N ALA A 244 -4.35 1.59 8.50
CA ALA A 244 -3.92 2.83 9.15
C ALA A 244 -5.11 3.78 9.39
N VAL A 245 -5.96 3.98 8.38
CA VAL A 245 -7.18 4.81 8.52
C VAL A 245 -8.09 4.25 9.60
N VAL A 246 -8.43 2.95 9.54
CA VAL A 246 -9.33 2.33 10.52
C VAL A 246 -8.75 2.41 11.94
N ASN A 247 -7.44 2.11 12.10
CA ASN A 247 -6.78 2.21 13.40
C ASN A 247 -6.85 3.64 13.96
N SER A 248 -6.56 4.66 13.14
CA SER A 248 -6.64 6.05 13.58
C SER A 248 -8.05 6.51 13.96
N LEU A 249 -9.10 5.93 13.36
CA LEU A 249 -10.48 6.19 13.78
C LEU A 249 -10.80 5.55 15.12
N TYR A 250 -10.31 4.33 15.39
CA TYR A 250 -10.45 3.71 16.71
C TYR A 250 -9.74 4.53 17.80
N THR A 251 -8.51 4.98 17.53
CA THR A 251 -7.78 5.88 18.44
C THR A 251 -8.58 7.16 18.69
N TYR A 252 -9.15 7.76 17.63
CA TYR A 252 -9.99 8.95 17.76
C TYR A 252 -11.18 8.69 18.70
N GLU A 253 -11.88 7.57 18.53
CA GLU A 253 -13.04 7.20 19.36
C GLU A 253 -12.66 6.97 20.81
N GLU A 254 -11.53 6.34 21.06
CA GLU A 254 -11.03 6.11 22.41
C GLU A 254 -10.72 7.43 23.12
N LEU A 255 -10.05 8.35 22.43
CA LEU A 255 -9.61 9.63 23.00
C LEU A 255 -10.75 10.63 23.19
N PHE A 256 -11.66 10.72 22.22
CA PHE A 256 -12.74 11.70 22.23
C PHE A 256 -14.06 11.15 22.75
N ARG A 257 -14.15 9.82 22.98
CA ARG A 257 -15.36 9.12 23.42
C ARG A 257 -16.58 9.37 22.50
N GLU A 258 -16.33 9.67 21.23
CA GLU A 258 -17.34 9.91 20.20
C GLU A 258 -16.94 9.24 18.88
N ARG A 259 -17.93 8.65 18.22
CA ARG A 259 -17.78 8.10 16.87
C ARG A 259 -17.70 9.20 15.81
N PRO A 260 -16.67 9.24 14.94
CA PRO A 260 -16.53 10.27 13.92
C PRO A 260 -17.69 10.19 12.91
N LYS A 261 -18.44 11.29 12.80
CA LYS A 261 -19.57 11.44 11.87
C LYS A 261 -19.06 11.95 10.53
N VAL A 262 -18.45 11.07 9.74
CA VAL A 262 -17.91 11.43 8.42
C VAL A 262 -19.06 11.67 7.43
N LYS A 263 -19.15 12.90 6.91
CA LYS A 263 -20.10 13.30 5.86
C LYS A 263 -19.47 13.42 4.49
N ASP A 264 -18.18 13.78 4.45
CA ASP A 264 -17.44 14.00 3.21
C ASP A 264 -16.02 13.43 3.30
N VAL A 265 -15.50 12.99 2.16
CA VAL A 265 -14.09 12.59 2.02
C VAL A 265 -13.45 13.38 0.89
N LYS A 266 -12.32 14.03 1.17
CA LYS A 266 -11.57 14.86 0.23
C LYS A 266 -10.19 14.27 0.00
N LEU A 267 -9.80 14.17 -1.27
CA LEU A 267 -8.48 13.72 -1.70
C LEU A 267 -7.72 14.88 -2.33
N ILE A 268 -6.50 15.11 -1.87
CA ILE A 268 -5.57 16.10 -2.42
C ILE A 268 -4.34 15.35 -2.96
N GLY A 269 -3.79 15.81 -4.08
CA GLY A 269 -2.59 15.24 -4.72
C GLY A 269 -2.85 14.65 -6.11
N ARG A 270 -1.78 14.23 -6.81
CA ARG A 270 -1.89 13.79 -8.21
C ARG A 270 -2.26 12.32 -8.31
N LEU A 271 -1.60 11.43 -7.57
CA LEU A 271 -1.89 9.99 -7.56
C LEU A 271 -2.90 9.60 -6.47
N THR A 272 -4.17 9.98 -6.65
CA THR A 272 -5.21 9.82 -5.62
C THR A 272 -6.11 8.59 -5.78
N PHE A 273 -6.19 8.01 -6.99
CA PHE A 273 -7.12 6.91 -7.26
C PHE A 273 -6.91 5.66 -6.36
N PRO A 274 -5.69 5.26 -5.95
CA PRO A 274 -5.52 4.08 -5.10
C PRO A 274 -6.15 4.27 -3.71
N PHE A 275 -6.11 5.50 -3.19
CA PHE A 275 -6.67 5.87 -1.89
C PHE A 275 -8.20 5.97 -1.95
N GLU A 276 -8.74 6.49 -3.05
CA GLU A 276 -10.18 6.63 -3.29
C GLU A 276 -10.93 5.32 -3.09
N ARG A 277 -10.38 4.22 -3.62
CA ARG A 277 -11.01 2.90 -3.53
C ARG A 277 -11.08 2.38 -2.10
N SER A 278 -9.99 2.49 -1.35
CA SER A 278 -9.96 2.07 0.06
C SER A 278 -10.90 2.93 0.91
N LEU A 279 -10.93 4.25 0.67
CA LEU A 279 -11.83 5.16 1.39
C LEU A 279 -13.31 4.87 1.10
N LYS A 280 -13.67 4.56 -0.15
CA LYS A 280 -15.04 4.17 -0.53
C LYS A 280 -15.51 2.88 0.15
N LYS A 281 -14.58 1.98 0.50
CA LYS A 281 -14.90 0.76 1.26
C LYS A 281 -15.12 1.07 2.74
N ILE A 282 -14.26 1.88 3.34
CA ILE A 282 -14.35 2.26 4.75
C ILE A 282 -15.57 3.14 5.00
N PHE A 283 -15.81 4.11 4.10
CA PHE A 283 -16.91 5.06 4.15
C PHE A 283 -17.76 4.95 2.88
N PRO A 284 -18.99 4.45 2.96
CA PRO A 284 -19.90 4.35 1.81
C PRO A 284 -20.51 5.71 1.45
N ILE A 285 -19.67 6.73 1.29
CA ILE A 285 -20.03 8.12 0.96
C ILE A 285 -19.17 8.61 -0.22
N LYS A 286 -19.52 9.77 -0.76
CA LYS A 286 -18.81 10.35 -1.90
C LYS A 286 -17.39 10.74 -1.52
N VAL A 287 -16.44 10.33 -2.34
CA VAL A 287 -15.03 10.75 -2.26
C VAL A 287 -14.79 11.73 -3.40
N GLU A 288 -14.32 12.94 -3.07
CA GLU A 288 -14.08 14.00 -4.04
C GLU A 288 -12.60 14.36 -4.10
N LYS A 289 -12.08 14.56 -5.32
CA LYS A 289 -10.72 15.05 -5.54
C LYS A 289 -10.77 16.58 -5.55
N VAL A 290 -9.93 17.19 -4.74
CA VAL A 290 -9.81 18.64 -4.62
C VAL A 290 -8.63 19.06 -5.48
N LYS A 291 -8.88 20.00 -6.39
CA LYS A 291 -7.81 20.59 -7.20
C LYS A 291 -7.05 21.65 -6.39
N GLU A 292 -5.78 21.84 -6.71
CA GLU A 292 -4.90 22.78 -6.00
C GLU A 292 -5.44 24.22 -6.07
N GLU A 293 -6.05 24.61 -7.20
CA GLU A 293 -6.63 25.95 -7.38
C GLU A 293 -7.88 26.18 -6.51
N GLU A 294 -8.58 25.11 -6.15
CA GLU A 294 -9.72 25.19 -5.20
C GLU A 294 -9.23 25.46 -3.77
N LEU A 295 -8.05 24.95 -3.40
CA LEU A 295 -7.48 25.17 -2.06
C LEU A 295 -7.07 26.63 -1.87
N LEU A 296 -6.53 27.26 -2.91
CA LEU A 296 -6.15 28.68 -2.88
C LEU A 296 -7.35 29.58 -2.55
N LYS A 297 -8.56 29.22 -3.00
CA LYS A 297 -9.78 30.02 -2.87
C LYS A 297 -10.60 29.75 -1.60
N ARG A 298 -10.28 28.71 -0.81
CA ARG A 298 -11.11 28.27 0.33
C ARG A 298 -10.90 29.08 1.61
N GLY A 299 -11.94 29.54 2.28
CA GLY A 299 -11.80 30.17 3.61
C GLY A 299 -11.23 29.21 4.67
N ILE A 300 -10.59 29.76 5.71
CA ILE A 300 -10.19 28.96 6.88
C ILE A 300 -11.45 28.63 7.68
N VAL A 301 -11.76 27.34 7.83
CA VAL A 301 -12.96 26.87 8.54
C VAL A 301 -12.66 26.54 9.99
N ASN A 302 -11.49 25.92 10.25
CA ASN A 302 -11.09 25.51 11.59
C ASN A 302 -9.81 26.25 12.02
N LYS A 303 -9.94 27.13 13.03
CA LYS A 303 -8.81 27.88 13.61
C LYS A 303 -8.15 27.17 14.81
N THR A 304 -8.71 26.05 15.26
CA THR A 304 -8.32 25.38 16.50
C THR A 304 -7.38 24.20 16.23
N PHE A 305 -6.20 24.21 16.84
CA PHE A 305 -5.20 23.14 16.72
C PHE A 305 -5.22 22.25 17.97
N LYS A 306 -6.09 21.23 18.00
CA LYS A 306 -5.95 20.12 18.96
C LYS A 306 -5.42 18.90 18.22
N VAL A 307 -4.25 18.43 18.65
CA VAL A 307 -3.44 17.46 17.94
C VAL A 307 -3.44 16.14 18.66
N VAL A 308 -3.67 15.06 17.92
CA VAL A 308 -3.24 13.72 18.29
C VAL A 308 -2.51 13.18 17.06
N VAL A 309 -1.17 13.29 17.02
CA VAL A 309 -0.41 12.69 15.91
C VAL A 309 0.00 11.29 16.33
N GLU A 310 -0.67 10.28 15.82
CA GLU A 310 -0.07 8.95 15.75
C GLU A 310 0.76 8.84 14.46
N LYS A 311 2.00 8.38 14.60
CA LYS A 311 2.84 7.97 13.47
C LYS A 311 2.80 6.44 13.36
N PRO A 312 1.83 5.85 12.62
CA PRO A 312 1.79 4.43 12.38
C PRO A 312 3.05 4.04 11.61
N SER A 313 3.85 3.15 12.19
CA SER A 313 4.94 2.52 11.45
C SER A 313 4.41 1.28 10.75
N PHE A 314 4.47 1.25 9.41
CA PHE A 314 4.30 0.00 8.69
C PHE A 314 5.46 -0.91 9.05
N LYS A 315 5.18 -2.02 9.74
CA LYS A 315 6.23 -2.96 10.12
C LYS A 315 6.89 -3.56 8.88
N ALA A 316 8.21 -3.69 8.95
CA ALA A 316 8.99 -4.49 8.00
C ALA A 316 8.74 -6.00 8.18
N GLU A 317 8.06 -6.42 9.23
CA GLU A 317 7.69 -7.82 9.46
C GLU A 317 6.41 -8.18 8.73
N VAL A 318 6.28 -9.46 8.37
CA VAL A 318 5.02 -10.02 7.89
C VAL A 318 4.10 -10.33 9.07
N LEU A 319 2.79 -10.29 8.85
CA LEU A 319 1.81 -10.71 9.85
C LEU A 319 1.89 -12.23 10.03
N LYS A 320 1.96 -12.69 11.27
CA LYS A 320 2.04 -14.11 11.63
C LYS A 320 0.81 -14.47 12.44
N LEU A 321 0.27 -15.68 12.22
CA LEU A 321 -0.84 -16.18 13.03
C LEU A 321 -0.30 -16.61 14.40
N ASN A 322 -0.89 -16.12 15.49
CA ASN A 322 -0.62 -16.68 16.80
C ASN A 322 -1.28 -18.08 16.89
N PRO A 323 -0.54 -19.13 17.26
CA PRO A 323 -1.10 -20.47 17.36
C PRO A 323 -2.20 -20.49 18.42
N LEU A 324 -3.35 -21.06 18.06
CA LEU A 324 -4.40 -21.37 19.03
C LEU A 324 -4.04 -22.71 19.67
N GLN A 325 -3.96 -22.76 21.00
CA GLN A 325 -3.80 -24.03 21.71
C GLN A 325 -5.14 -24.75 21.69
N VAL A 326 -5.16 -25.95 21.12
CA VAL A 326 -6.38 -26.75 20.97
C VAL A 326 -6.05 -28.20 21.30
N GLU A 327 -6.85 -28.81 22.16
CA GLU A 327 -6.79 -30.25 22.42
C GLU A 327 -7.28 -31.03 21.20
N GLY A 328 -6.71 -32.21 20.96
CA GLY A 328 -7.10 -33.07 19.84
C GLY A 328 -8.54 -33.57 20.00
N VAL A 329 -9.40 -33.23 19.03
CA VAL A 329 -10.80 -33.70 18.97
C VAL A 329 -10.98 -34.61 17.77
N LYS A 330 -11.53 -35.82 18.00
CA LYS A 330 -11.98 -36.71 16.92
C LYS A 330 -13.38 -36.30 16.48
N GLY A 331 -13.59 -36.07 15.19
CA GLY A 331 -14.89 -35.69 14.61
C GLY A 331 -14.85 -35.66 13.09
N GLY A 332 -15.99 -35.83 12.43
CA GLY A 332 -16.14 -35.78 10.98
C GLY A 332 -16.60 -34.41 10.47
N ILE A 333 -17.14 -34.39 9.24
CA ILE A 333 -17.59 -33.15 8.57
C ILE A 333 -18.72 -32.46 9.36
N ARG A 334 -19.59 -33.22 10.02
CA ARG A 334 -20.70 -32.67 10.83
C ARG A 334 -20.19 -31.92 12.04
N GLU A 335 -19.20 -32.47 12.74
CA GLU A 335 -18.55 -31.87 13.90
C GLU A 335 -17.77 -30.62 13.50
N LEU A 336 -17.03 -30.67 12.38
CA LEU A 336 -16.36 -29.50 11.80
C LEU A 336 -17.36 -28.34 11.58
N ARG A 337 -18.50 -28.64 10.96
CA ARG A 337 -19.55 -27.64 10.71
C ARG A 337 -20.10 -27.05 12.02
N HIS A 338 -20.28 -27.89 13.05
CA HIS A 338 -20.73 -27.44 14.36
C HIS A 338 -19.72 -26.49 15.01
N PHE A 339 -18.45 -26.90 15.10
CA PHE A 339 -17.39 -26.08 15.71
C PHE A 339 -17.13 -24.78 14.95
N PHE A 340 -17.20 -24.80 13.61
CA PHE A 340 -17.09 -23.57 12.84
C PHE A 340 -18.24 -22.59 13.13
N ARG A 341 -19.48 -23.07 13.26
CA ARG A 341 -20.65 -22.23 13.59
C ARG A 341 -20.56 -21.62 14.99
N SER A 342 -20.07 -22.39 15.97
CA SER A 342 -19.83 -21.90 17.34
C SER A 342 -18.56 -21.06 17.45
N ARG A 343 -17.71 -21.03 16.41
CA ARG A 343 -16.39 -20.38 16.38
C ARG A 343 -15.43 -20.98 17.41
N ASP A 344 -15.58 -22.28 17.65
CA ASP A 344 -14.74 -23.05 18.56
C ASP A 344 -13.50 -23.54 17.78
N PRO A 345 -12.26 -23.30 18.24
CA PRO A 345 -11.06 -23.74 17.54
C PRO A 345 -10.88 -25.28 17.49
N LYS A 346 -11.70 -26.06 18.21
CA LYS A 346 -11.70 -27.54 18.17
C LYS A 346 -11.96 -28.16 16.80
N GLY A 347 -12.48 -27.42 15.83
CA GLY A 347 -12.62 -27.91 14.45
C GLY A 347 -11.33 -27.81 13.62
N LEU A 348 -10.28 -27.10 14.06
CA LEU A 348 -9.03 -27.00 13.30
C LEU A 348 -8.30 -28.35 13.16
N PRO A 349 -8.13 -29.16 14.24
CA PRO A 349 -7.55 -30.50 14.12
C PRO A 349 -8.38 -31.45 13.23
N ILE A 350 -9.70 -31.24 13.16
CA ILE A 350 -10.58 -32.03 12.30
C ILE A 350 -10.24 -31.78 10.82
N ILE A 351 -9.97 -30.52 10.43
CA ILE A 351 -9.57 -30.19 9.06
C ILE A 351 -8.27 -30.92 8.69
N GLU A 352 -7.26 -30.86 9.56
CA GLU A 352 -5.95 -31.47 9.30
C GLU A 352 -6.07 -32.97 9.10
N ARG A 353 -6.78 -33.66 10.02
CA ARG A 353 -7.01 -35.10 9.95
C ARG A 353 -7.78 -35.52 8.69
N LEU A 354 -8.91 -34.87 8.42
CA LEU A 354 -9.76 -35.22 7.27
C LEU A 354 -9.08 -34.97 5.92
N THR A 355 -8.07 -34.09 5.87
CA THR A 355 -7.28 -33.84 4.65
C THR A 355 -6.47 -35.05 4.21
N GLU A 356 -6.07 -35.92 5.16
CA GLU A 356 -5.22 -37.09 4.88
C GLU A 356 -6.02 -38.38 4.72
N GLU A 357 -7.19 -38.48 5.36
CA GLU A 357 -7.93 -39.73 5.51
C GLU A 357 -9.02 -39.95 4.44
N LEU A 358 -9.61 -38.89 3.88
CA LEU A 358 -10.82 -38.99 3.05
C LEU A 358 -10.53 -39.34 1.57
N LYS A 359 -11.42 -40.13 0.97
CA LYS A 359 -11.39 -40.51 -0.46
C LYS A 359 -12.78 -40.49 -1.08
N GLY A 360 -12.85 -40.42 -2.41
CA GLY A 360 -14.11 -40.53 -3.15
C GLY A 360 -15.13 -39.44 -2.79
N LYS A 361 -16.39 -39.82 -2.59
CA LYS A 361 -17.50 -38.87 -2.36
C LYS A 361 -17.34 -38.06 -1.07
N GLU A 362 -16.80 -38.66 0.00
CA GLU A 362 -16.58 -37.95 1.26
C GLU A 362 -15.53 -36.83 1.12
N LEU A 363 -14.54 -37.01 0.24
CA LEU A 363 -13.56 -35.99 -0.10
C LEU A 363 -14.22 -34.78 -0.78
N GLU A 364 -15.19 -35.01 -1.67
CA GLU A 364 -15.93 -33.95 -2.35
C GLU A 364 -16.81 -33.16 -1.37
N ASP A 365 -17.52 -33.87 -0.48
CA ASP A 365 -18.33 -33.25 0.56
C ASP A 365 -17.48 -32.43 1.54
N PHE A 366 -16.29 -32.95 1.89
CA PHE A 366 -15.32 -32.23 2.71
C PHE A 366 -14.80 -30.99 2.00
N ALA A 367 -14.37 -31.10 0.74
CA ALA A 367 -13.91 -29.97 -0.05
C ALA A 367 -14.99 -28.88 -0.18
N TYR A 368 -16.26 -29.26 -0.34
CA TYR A 368 -17.37 -28.32 -0.35
C TYR A 368 -17.56 -27.60 1.00
N GLU A 369 -17.40 -28.32 2.12
CA GLU A 369 -17.42 -27.71 3.45
C GLU A 369 -16.25 -26.72 3.62
N LEU A 370 -15.03 -27.06 3.19
CA LEU A 370 -13.88 -26.16 3.23
C LEU A 370 -14.10 -24.87 2.41
N ILE A 371 -14.66 -24.99 1.21
CA ILE A 371 -15.05 -23.82 0.39
C ILE A 371 -16.10 -22.97 1.12
N THR A 372 -17.04 -23.62 1.81
CA THR A 372 -18.06 -22.93 2.62
C THR A 372 -17.45 -22.18 3.81
N VAL A 373 -16.46 -22.77 4.48
CA VAL A 373 -15.70 -22.11 5.55
C VAL A 373 -14.99 -20.87 4.99
N ILE A 374 -14.23 -21.00 3.89
CA ILE A 374 -13.55 -19.86 3.24
C ILE A 374 -14.53 -18.74 2.88
N LYS A 375 -15.70 -19.10 2.33
CA LYS A 375 -16.74 -18.14 1.96
C LYS A 375 -17.33 -17.41 3.16
N ARG A 376 -17.51 -18.10 4.30
CA ARG A 376 -18.20 -17.57 5.49
C ARG A 376 -17.28 -16.94 6.53
N SER A 377 -15.98 -17.23 6.51
CA SER A 377 -15.04 -16.61 7.45
C SER A 377 -15.00 -15.08 7.30
N SER A 378 -14.99 -14.40 8.43
CA SER A 378 -14.77 -12.95 8.52
C SER A 378 -13.42 -12.64 9.17
N PHE A 379 -13.03 -11.35 9.17
CA PHE A 379 -11.81 -10.84 9.80
C PHE A 379 -12.07 -10.23 11.20
N ARG A 380 -13.19 -10.62 11.83
CA ARG A 380 -13.60 -10.06 13.13
C ARG A 380 -12.96 -10.80 14.31
N ARG A 381 -12.56 -12.05 14.12
CA ARG A 381 -12.09 -12.95 15.19
C ARG A 381 -10.92 -13.81 14.73
N LYS A 382 -10.03 -14.15 15.65
CA LYS A 382 -8.80 -14.93 15.36
C LYS A 382 -9.11 -16.35 14.91
N GLU A 383 -10.15 -16.95 15.49
CA GLU A 383 -10.61 -18.30 15.18
C GLU A 383 -11.05 -18.41 13.72
N GLU A 384 -11.78 -17.41 13.21
CA GLU A 384 -12.24 -17.38 11.82
C GLU A 384 -11.08 -17.27 10.82
N VAL A 385 -10.03 -16.52 11.18
CA VAL A 385 -8.78 -16.41 10.40
C VAL A 385 -8.02 -17.73 10.41
N ALA A 386 -7.97 -18.43 11.54
CA ALA A 386 -7.37 -19.75 11.64
C ALA A 386 -8.14 -20.76 10.76
N TYR A 387 -9.48 -20.83 10.88
CA TYR A 387 -10.32 -21.69 10.03
C TYR A 387 -10.08 -21.44 8.54
N LEU A 388 -9.98 -20.18 8.14
CA LEU A 388 -9.66 -19.79 6.76
C LEU A 388 -8.29 -20.32 6.34
N ASN A 389 -7.26 -20.15 7.18
CA ASN A 389 -5.90 -20.63 6.90
C ASN A 389 -5.85 -22.15 6.72
N HIS A 390 -6.41 -22.91 7.67
CA HIS A 390 -6.43 -24.38 7.61
C HIS A 390 -7.25 -24.88 6.42
N SER A 391 -8.37 -24.22 6.09
CA SER A 391 -9.19 -24.61 4.94
C SER A 391 -8.46 -24.40 3.61
N ILE A 392 -7.76 -23.27 3.44
CA ILE A 392 -6.95 -23.03 2.25
C ILE A 392 -5.79 -24.03 2.19
N ALA A 393 -5.09 -24.27 3.31
CA ALA A 393 -4.02 -25.25 3.37
C ALA A 393 -4.51 -26.64 2.95
N ALA A 394 -5.65 -27.09 3.47
CA ALA A 394 -6.27 -28.36 3.12
C ALA A 394 -6.60 -28.43 1.62
N LEU A 395 -7.32 -27.44 1.08
CA LEU A 395 -7.65 -27.39 -0.36
C LEU A 395 -6.40 -27.40 -1.26
N THR A 396 -5.24 -26.93 -0.79
CA THR A 396 -4.00 -27.03 -1.57
C THR A 396 -3.44 -28.44 -1.67
N ARG A 397 -3.80 -29.33 -0.75
CA ARG A 397 -3.36 -30.74 -0.68
C ARG A 397 -4.36 -31.69 -1.33
N LEU A 398 -5.63 -31.33 -1.42
CA LEU A 398 -6.65 -32.14 -2.08
C LEU A 398 -6.55 -32.11 -3.61
N GLU A 399 -6.87 -33.24 -4.26
CA GLU A 399 -7.15 -33.29 -5.69
C GLU A 399 -8.63 -32.97 -5.93
N LEU A 400 -8.90 -31.74 -6.37
CA LEU A 400 -10.27 -31.27 -6.55
C LEU A 400 -10.79 -31.63 -7.96
N PRO A 401 -12.01 -32.19 -8.06
CA PRO A 401 -12.75 -32.24 -9.32
C PRO A 401 -12.88 -30.84 -9.93
N GLU A 402 -12.91 -30.73 -11.26
CA GLU A 402 -12.88 -29.44 -11.96
C GLU A 402 -14.00 -28.49 -11.53
N SER A 403 -15.19 -29.03 -11.25
CA SER A 403 -16.36 -28.27 -10.77
C SER A 403 -16.12 -27.63 -9.39
N LEU A 404 -15.42 -28.32 -8.49
CA LEU A 404 -15.06 -27.82 -7.17
C LEU A 404 -13.83 -26.91 -7.24
N LEU A 405 -12.87 -27.20 -8.12
CA LEU A 405 -11.71 -26.35 -8.35
C LEU A 405 -12.13 -24.94 -8.79
N LYS A 406 -13.06 -24.81 -9.74
CA LYS A 406 -13.59 -23.50 -10.17
C LYS A 406 -14.21 -22.71 -9.01
N LYS A 407 -14.92 -23.39 -8.10
CA LYS A 407 -15.47 -22.76 -6.89
C LYS A 407 -14.38 -22.36 -5.89
N ALA A 408 -13.39 -23.23 -5.68
CA ALA A 408 -12.25 -22.97 -4.80
C ALA A 408 -11.43 -21.76 -5.30
N VAL A 409 -11.10 -21.71 -6.60
CA VAL A 409 -10.40 -20.58 -7.22
C VAL A 409 -11.14 -19.27 -6.93
N LYS A 410 -12.44 -19.21 -7.22
CA LYS A 410 -13.27 -18.01 -7.00
C LYS A 410 -13.25 -17.53 -5.54
N GLU A 411 -13.36 -18.45 -4.58
CA GLU A 411 -13.35 -18.07 -3.16
C GLU A 411 -11.94 -17.72 -2.67
N ILE A 412 -10.88 -18.36 -3.18
CA ILE A 412 -9.49 -18.01 -2.89
C ILE A 412 -9.15 -16.63 -3.46
N GLU A 413 -9.54 -16.32 -4.69
CA GLU A 413 -9.36 -14.99 -5.32
C GLU A 413 -9.91 -13.85 -4.48
N ARG A 414 -11.11 -14.04 -3.92
CA ARG A 414 -11.76 -13.06 -3.03
C ARG A 414 -10.96 -12.76 -1.76
N ARG A 415 -10.09 -13.69 -1.34
CA ARG A 415 -9.29 -13.57 -0.11
C ARG A 415 -7.82 -13.27 -0.39
N ALA A 416 -7.31 -13.68 -1.53
CA ALA A 416 -5.89 -13.65 -1.87
C ALA A 416 -5.28 -12.26 -1.75
N PHE A 417 -6.05 -11.21 -2.05
CA PHE A 417 -5.56 -9.83 -2.05
C PHE A 417 -5.91 -9.05 -0.76
N ASN A 418 -6.44 -9.71 0.28
CA ASN A 418 -6.52 -9.11 1.61
C ASN A 418 -5.20 -9.34 2.37
N TRP A 419 -4.33 -8.32 2.40
CA TRP A 419 -2.99 -8.42 3.00
C TRP A 419 -2.94 -8.38 4.53
N GLN A 420 -4.09 -8.29 5.18
CA GLN A 420 -4.21 -8.54 6.63
C GLN A 420 -4.20 -10.03 6.97
N LEU A 421 -4.31 -10.91 5.97
CA LEU A 421 -4.13 -12.34 6.19
C LEU A 421 -2.71 -12.66 6.65
N PRO A 422 -2.54 -13.63 7.57
CA PRO A 422 -1.24 -14.13 7.97
C PRO A 422 -0.39 -14.58 6.77
N PHE A 423 0.92 -14.45 6.91
CA PHE A 423 1.89 -14.83 5.90
C PHE A 423 1.77 -16.31 5.54
N GLU A 424 1.52 -17.18 6.52
CA GLU A 424 1.24 -18.61 6.32
C GLU A 424 0.11 -18.80 5.32
N THR A 425 -0.98 -18.05 5.45
CA THR A 425 -2.11 -18.11 4.54
C THR A 425 -1.71 -17.65 3.14
N LYS A 426 -0.90 -16.60 3.02
CA LYS A 426 -0.35 -16.15 1.72
C LYS A 426 0.53 -17.20 1.07
N VAL A 427 1.36 -17.89 1.85
CA VAL A 427 2.20 -19.01 1.38
C VAL A 427 1.34 -20.18 0.92
N ASN A 428 0.28 -20.52 1.65
CA ASN A 428 -0.69 -21.55 1.24
C ASN A 428 -1.38 -21.15 -0.08
N ILE A 429 -1.83 -19.91 -0.22
CA ILE A 429 -2.40 -19.42 -1.50
C ILE A 429 -1.36 -19.50 -2.62
N LEU A 430 -0.09 -19.14 -2.34
CA LEU A 430 0.98 -19.22 -3.33
C LEU A 430 1.22 -20.67 -3.78
N TYR A 431 1.21 -21.61 -2.83
CA TYR A 431 1.34 -23.04 -3.13
C TYR A 431 0.14 -23.55 -3.95
N PHE A 432 -1.08 -23.11 -3.62
CA PHE A 432 -2.27 -23.38 -4.42
C PHE A 432 -2.10 -22.90 -5.87
N CYS A 433 -1.55 -21.69 -6.04
CA CYS A 433 -1.26 -21.12 -7.35
C CYS A 433 -0.24 -21.96 -8.13
N TYR A 434 0.84 -22.38 -7.46
CA TYR A 434 1.89 -23.20 -8.07
C TYR A 434 1.36 -24.56 -8.55
N ARG A 435 0.59 -25.25 -7.70
CA ARG A 435 0.03 -26.58 -8.00
C ARG A 435 -0.97 -26.55 -9.15
N ASN A 436 -1.75 -25.48 -9.25
CA ASN A 436 -2.82 -25.35 -10.25
C ASN A 436 -2.45 -24.42 -11.42
N ARG A 437 -1.17 -24.06 -11.60
CA ARG A 437 -0.72 -23.00 -12.52
C ARG A 437 -1.27 -23.10 -13.94
N GLU A 438 -1.39 -24.31 -14.49
CA GLU A 438 -1.94 -24.55 -15.83
C GLU A 438 -3.42 -24.16 -15.96
N LYS A 439 -4.19 -24.39 -14.88
CA LYS A 439 -5.64 -24.15 -14.82
C LYS A 439 -6.00 -22.73 -14.36
N LEU A 440 -5.01 -21.93 -13.96
CA LEU A 440 -5.21 -20.56 -13.48
C LEU A 440 -5.05 -19.49 -14.57
N ARG A 441 -4.76 -19.88 -15.82
CA ARG A 441 -4.63 -18.94 -16.93
C ARG A 441 -5.91 -18.10 -17.11
N GLY A 442 -5.77 -16.77 -17.13
CA GLY A 442 -6.89 -15.83 -17.23
C GLY A 442 -7.62 -15.54 -15.91
N SER A 443 -7.17 -16.10 -14.78
CA SER A 443 -7.69 -15.82 -13.45
C SER A 443 -6.94 -14.66 -12.77
N ASN A 444 -7.53 -14.05 -11.75
CA ASN A 444 -6.86 -13.01 -10.97
C ASN A 444 -5.67 -13.59 -10.18
N LEU A 445 -5.66 -14.90 -9.89
CA LEU A 445 -4.55 -15.55 -9.19
C LEU A 445 -3.24 -15.58 -9.99
N GLU A 446 -3.25 -15.34 -11.31
CA GLU A 446 -2.02 -15.20 -12.08
C GLU A 446 -1.13 -14.04 -11.62
N VAL A 447 -1.74 -12.99 -11.07
CA VAL A 447 -1.04 -11.82 -10.51
C VAL A 447 -0.27 -12.20 -9.24
N PHE A 448 -0.79 -13.17 -8.48
CA PHE A 448 -0.40 -13.42 -7.10
C PHE A 448 1.07 -13.85 -6.92
N PRO A 449 1.67 -14.75 -7.72
CA PRO A 449 3.07 -15.14 -7.56
C PRO A 449 4.08 -13.99 -7.67
N PHE A 450 3.92 -13.16 -8.70
CA PHE A 450 4.80 -12.01 -8.96
C PHE A 450 4.58 -10.89 -7.95
N LEU A 451 3.33 -10.73 -7.51
CA LEU A 451 2.97 -9.81 -6.45
C LEU A 451 3.56 -10.24 -5.10
N MET A 452 3.52 -11.54 -4.78
CA MET A 452 4.10 -12.08 -3.56
C MET A 452 5.61 -11.87 -3.51
N LEU A 453 6.33 -12.10 -4.62
CA LEU A 453 7.76 -11.80 -4.72
C LEU A 453 8.06 -10.31 -4.51
N THR A 454 7.23 -9.43 -5.06
CA THR A 454 7.33 -7.98 -4.86
C THR A 454 7.07 -7.58 -3.41
N TYR A 455 6.05 -8.17 -2.79
CA TYR A 455 5.63 -7.90 -1.41
C TYR A 455 6.73 -8.25 -0.40
N ILE A 456 7.37 -9.41 -0.53
CA ILE A 456 8.38 -9.86 0.43
C ILE A 456 9.74 -9.15 0.29
N ARG A 457 9.97 -8.40 -0.80
CA ARG A 457 11.27 -7.77 -1.11
C ARG A 457 11.87 -6.99 0.05
N ASN A 458 11.02 -6.23 0.75
CA ASN A 458 11.41 -5.36 1.86
C ASN A 458 10.95 -5.89 3.22
N LYS A 459 10.53 -7.17 3.29
CA LYS A 459 9.99 -7.77 4.50
C LYS A 459 11.00 -8.72 5.16
N LYS A 460 10.98 -8.76 6.49
CA LYS A 460 11.72 -9.76 7.27
C LYS A 460 11.00 -11.10 7.16
N VAL A 461 11.55 -11.99 6.34
CA VAL A 461 11.13 -13.37 6.12
C VAL A 461 12.37 -14.27 6.05
N THR A 462 12.22 -15.56 6.36
CA THR A 462 13.33 -16.53 6.34
C THR A 462 13.84 -16.77 4.91
N GLU A 463 15.09 -17.22 4.76
CA GLU A 463 15.64 -17.55 3.44
C GLU A 463 14.89 -18.72 2.78
N GLY A 464 14.40 -19.69 3.57
CA GLY A 464 13.54 -20.77 3.07
C GLY A 464 12.25 -20.24 2.45
N GLU A 465 11.54 -19.33 3.13
CA GLU A 465 10.34 -18.67 2.60
C GLU A 465 10.64 -17.86 1.34
N LYS A 466 11.75 -17.09 1.31
CA LYS A 466 12.17 -16.33 0.12
C LYS A 466 12.45 -17.25 -1.07
N ASN A 467 13.15 -18.35 -0.83
CA ASN A 467 13.48 -19.34 -1.87
C ASN A 467 12.24 -20.00 -2.43
N PHE A 468 11.28 -20.35 -1.57
CA PHE A 468 9.99 -20.87 -2.01
C PHE A 468 9.24 -19.87 -2.89
N VAL A 469 9.09 -18.62 -2.44
CA VAL A 469 8.38 -17.58 -3.21
C VAL A 469 9.02 -17.32 -4.56
N ARG A 470 10.36 -17.23 -4.60
CA ARG A 470 11.12 -17.07 -5.85
C ARG A 470 10.92 -18.26 -6.79
N THR A 471 11.00 -19.48 -6.27
CA THR A 471 10.85 -20.71 -7.07
C THR A 471 9.47 -20.78 -7.72
N VAL A 472 8.41 -20.45 -6.96
CA VAL A 472 7.04 -20.44 -7.52
C VAL A 472 6.92 -19.37 -8.61
N CYS A 473 7.45 -18.17 -8.37
CA CYS A 473 7.43 -17.07 -9.33
C CYS A 473 8.16 -17.42 -10.64
N GLU A 474 9.35 -18.03 -10.56
CA GLU A 474 10.16 -18.42 -11.73
C GLU A 474 9.50 -19.55 -12.53
N LYS A 475 8.84 -20.50 -11.85
CA LYS A 475 8.23 -21.67 -12.49
C LYS A 475 6.78 -21.46 -12.93
N PHE A 476 6.17 -20.31 -12.66
CA PHE A 476 4.72 -20.14 -12.88
C PHE A 476 4.33 -20.23 -14.36
N TYR A 477 5.16 -19.72 -15.27
CA TYR A 477 4.94 -19.79 -16.72
C TYR A 477 5.84 -20.81 -17.44
N LEU A 478 6.76 -21.47 -16.72
CA LEU A 478 7.57 -22.54 -17.28
C LEU A 478 6.75 -23.84 -17.23
N SER A 479 6.47 -24.38 -18.42
CA SER A 479 5.89 -25.70 -18.63
C SER A 479 6.89 -26.79 -18.30
#